data_AF-A0A563CZ86-F1
#
_entry.id   AF-A0A563CZ86-F1
#
_cell.length_a   1.000
_cell.length_b   1.000
_cell.length_c   1.000
_cell.angle_alpha   90.00
_cell.angle_beta   90.00
_cell.angle_gamma   90.00
#
_symmetry.space_group_name_H-M   'P 1'
#
loop_
_entity.id
_entity.type
_entity.pdbx_description
1 polymer ?
#
loop_
_entity_poly.entity_id
_entity_poly.type
_entity_poly.pdbx_seq_one_letter_code
_entity_poly.pdbx_strand_id
1 'polypeptide(L)'
;MSASENLTYFSYLSWELLDKVDLDKNARNYEILKQPTTRKEELAIGKIEEMLLDGLPLTHSTKPENLSSIQGSAIKPAKALPEGKFTHTLPLDESLGLDKYAFASWGDVHRHPIYGSSTLLLCTEKILLSDETIASPYDITLRIGAGTNLPYDELNRTDTEHLKAYLQTLVTGEHWLEITARNALRNVISNGTVPVISHAKLNTGEIKHKGAIDADHIQGVLLTKDDYNVAQNKMLRSGFMASPLNSLTKLHGHIPAEYEASFKRAKKMWRKIVDLAGY
;
A
#
# COMPACT_ATOMS: atom_id res chain seq x y z
N MET A 1 -44.36 -1.92 30.47
CA MET A 1 -43.28 -2.90 30.22
C MET A 1 -42.72 -2.60 28.84
N SER A 2 -41.42 -2.34 28.80
CA SER A 2 -40.67 -1.88 27.64
C SER A 2 -40.22 -3.02 26.72
N ALA A 3 -39.97 -2.61 25.47
CA ALA A 3 -39.06 -3.19 24.48
C ALA A 3 -39.58 -4.36 23.63
N SER A 4 -40.02 -4.04 22.42
CA SER A 4 -39.83 -4.91 21.23
C SER A 4 -39.62 -4.10 19.94
N GLU A 5 -39.06 -2.90 20.03
CA GLU A 5 -38.67 -2.10 18.86
C GLU A 5 -37.15 -1.92 18.93
N ASN A 6 -36.37 -2.74 18.22
CA ASN A 6 -35.00 -2.44 17.75
C ASN A 6 -34.21 -3.67 17.23
N LEU A 7 -34.82 -4.60 16.51
CA LEU A 7 -34.04 -5.71 15.90
C LEU A 7 -34.29 -5.94 14.39
N THR A 8 -35.07 -5.10 13.72
CA THR A 8 -35.42 -5.30 12.31
C THR A 8 -34.90 -4.24 11.34
N TYR A 9 -34.02 -3.33 11.77
CA TYR A 9 -33.56 -2.21 10.93
C TYR A 9 -32.18 -2.40 10.25
N PHE A 10 -31.77 -3.64 9.96
CA PHE A 10 -30.52 -3.90 9.22
C PHE A 10 -30.64 -4.91 8.07
N SER A 11 -31.84 -5.22 7.62
CA SER A 11 -32.02 -5.98 6.37
C SER A 11 -32.30 -5.00 5.22
N TYR A 12 -31.51 -5.08 4.15
CA TYR A 12 -31.63 -4.37 2.87
C TYR A 12 -30.91 -3.02 2.68
N LEU A 13 -29.69 -2.86 3.18
CA LEU A 13 -28.73 -1.92 2.57
C LEU A 13 -27.80 -2.69 1.64
N SER A 14 -27.67 -2.27 0.39
CA SER A 14 -26.60 -2.74 -0.49
C SER A 14 -25.25 -2.57 0.23
N TRP A 15 -24.52 -3.67 0.36
CA TRP A 15 -23.36 -3.81 1.26
C TRP A 15 -22.07 -3.26 0.65
N GLU A 16 -22.04 -1.97 0.36
CA GLU A 16 -20.78 -1.26 0.09
C GLU A 16 -20.36 -0.57 1.38
N LEU A 17 -19.92 -1.36 2.37
CA LEU A 17 -19.55 -0.82 3.69
C LEU A 17 -18.45 0.24 3.57
N LEU A 18 -17.57 0.10 2.57
CA LEU A 18 -16.54 1.09 2.24
C LEU A 18 -17.10 2.43 1.80
N ASP A 19 -18.21 2.47 1.05
CA ASP A 19 -18.82 3.72 0.61
C ASP A 19 -19.43 4.53 1.77
N LYS A 20 -19.51 3.93 2.98
CA LYS A 20 -19.97 4.57 4.21
C LYS A 20 -18.83 5.01 5.12
N VAL A 21 -17.58 4.72 4.76
CA VAL A 21 -16.40 5.09 5.55
C VAL A 21 -16.05 6.56 5.28
N ASP A 22 -15.96 7.33 6.34
CA ASP A 22 -15.49 8.73 6.30
C ASP A 22 -13.96 8.74 6.39
N LEU A 23 -13.30 8.77 5.24
CA LEU A 23 -11.84 8.66 5.11
C LEU A 23 -11.11 9.86 5.75
N ASP A 24 -11.66 11.07 5.63
CA ASP A 24 -11.09 12.28 6.23
C ASP A 24 -11.21 12.27 7.75
N LYS A 25 -12.34 11.78 8.26
CA LYS A 25 -12.49 11.58 9.70
C LYS A 25 -11.52 10.51 10.22
N ASN A 26 -11.29 9.45 9.46
CA ASN A 26 -10.34 8.40 9.81
C ASN A 26 -8.89 8.90 9.85
N ALA A 27 -8.50 9.89 9.04
CA ALA A 27 -7.18 10.50 9.12
C ALA A 27 -6.88 11.04 10.54
N ARG A 28 -7.91 11.46 11.28
CA ARG A 28 -7.80 11.90 12.68
C ARG A 28 -7.48 10.76 13.67
N ASN A 29 -7.50 9.51 13.25
CA ASN A 29 -7.06 8.38 14.07
C ASN A 29 -5.54 8.21 14.05
N TYR A 30 -4.83 8.90 13.14
CA TYR A 30 -3.38 8.81 13.01
C TYR A 30 -2.68 9.84 13.90
N GLU A 31 -2.02 9.37 14.96
CA GLU A 31 -1.27 10.23 15.89
C GLU A 31 -0.18 11.06 15.19
N ILE A 32 0.43 10.53 14.12
CA ILE A 32 1.48 11.24 13.37
C ILE A 32 0.97 12.52 12.68
N LEU A 33 -0.32 12.55 12.30
CA LEU A 33 -0.96 13.73 11.70
C LEU A 33 -1.37 14.76 12.75
N LYS A 34 -1.59 14.34 14.01
CA LYS A 34 -1.91 15.25 15.13
C LYS A 34 -0.69 16.01 15.64
N GLN A 35 0.51 15.49 15.37
CA GLN A 35 1.75 16.13 15.80
C GLN A 35 1.98 17.41 15.01
N PRO A 36 2.21 18.57 15.67
CA PRO A 36 2.53 19.80 14.97
C PRO A 36 3.86 19.67 14.24
N THR A 37 3.96 20.31 13.08
CA THR A 37 5.18 20.42 12.29
C THR A 37 5.72 21.83 12.35
N THR A 38 7.04 21.96 12.36
CA THR A 38 7.70 23.23 12.05
C THR A 38 7.74 23.44 10.54
N ARG A 39 7.90 24.70 10.10
CA ARG A 39 8.09 25.02 8.67
C ARG A 39 9.24 24.24 8.01
N LYS A 40 10.30 23.93 8.77
CA LYS A 40 11.43 23.14 8.29
C LYS A 40 11.05 21.67 8.08
N GLU A 41 10.30 21.10 9.02
CA GLU A 41 9.76 19.74 8.89
C GLU A 41 8.78 19.66 7.72
N GLU A 42 7.90 20.64 7.51
CA GLU A 42 6.98 20.68 6.36
C GLU A 42 7.74 20.65 5.02
N LEU A 43 8.80 21.45 4.89
CA LEU A 43 9.66 21.43 3.70
C LEU A 43 10.37 20.09 3.52
N ALA A 44 10.77 19.44 4.61
CA ALA A 44 11.38 18.12 4.56
C ALA A 44 10.36 17.03 4.19
N ILE A 45 9.16 17.09 4.74
CA ILE A 45 8.03 16.18 4.46
C ILE A 45 7.67 16.28 2.97
N GLY A 46 7.46 17.47 2.42
CA GLY A 46 7.16 17.63 0.98
C GLY A 46 8.22 17.01 0.07
N LYS A 47 9.51 17.12 0.42
CA LYS A 47 10.58 16.43 -0.34
C LYS A 47 10.52 14.91 -0.21
N ILE A 48 10.11 14.39 0.94
CA ILE A 48 9.92 12.96 1.13
C ILE A 48 8.73 12.47 0.32
N GLU A 49 7.64 13.25 0.25
CA GLU A 49 6.46 12.95 -0.57
C GLU A 49 6.84 12.88 -2.05
N GLU A 50 7.58 13.87 -2.57
CA GLU A 50 8.16 13.83 -3.93
C GLU A 50 8.99 12.56 -4.15
N MET A 51 9.88 12.23 -3.20
CA MET A 51 10.69 11.01 -3.28
C MET A 51 9.85 9.74 -3.26
N LEU A 52 8.76 9.69 -2.50
CA LEU A 52 7.86 8.55 -2.43
C LEU A 52 7.10 8.37 -3.75
N LEU A 53 6.60 9.46 -4.35
CA LEU A 53 5.89 9.42 -5.62
C LEU A 53 6.80 8.99 -6.79
N ASP A 54 8.01 9.55 -6.88
CA ASP A 54 8.95 9.30 -7.98
C ASP A 54 9.78 8.03 -7.79
N GLY A 55 10.11 7.74 -6.53
CA GLY A 55 11.11 6.77 -6.15
C GLY A 55 10.56 5.42 -5.74
N LEU A 56 9.28 5.37 -5.35
CA LEU A 56 8.64 4.17 -4.84
C LEU A 56 7.43 3.80 -5.72
N PRO A 57 7.58 2.84 -6.64
CA PRO A 57 6.51 2.50 -7.57
C PRO A 57 5.36 1.80 -6.85
N LEU A 58 4.13 2.11 -7.24
CA LEU A 58 3.02 1.18 -7.06
C LEU A 58 3.21 -0.01 -7.99
N THR A 59 2.89 -1.20 -7.51
CA THR A 59 3.10 -2.44 -8.22
C THR A 59 1.86 -3.31 -8.21
N HIS A 60 1.62 -4.01 -9.31
CA HIS A 60 0.59 -5.04 -9.41
C HIS A 60 1.22 -6.33 -9.90
N SER A 61 1.16 -7.37 -9.07
CA SER A 61 1.68 -8.68 -9.42
C SER A 61 0.62 -9.51 -10.13
N THR A 62 1.01 -10.15 -11.23
CA THR A 62 0.11 -10.97 -12.04
C THR A 62 0.86 -12.16 -12.64
N LYS A 63 0.10 -13.13 -13.13
CA LYS A 63 0.66 -14.26 -13.87
C LYS A 63 1.11 -13.82 -15.28
N PRO A 64 2.23 -14.34 -15.81
CA PRO A 64 2.76 -13.91 -17.12
C PRO A 64 1.73 -13.99 -18.26
N GLU A 65 0.86 -15.00 -18.27
CA GLU A 65 -0.16 -15.19 -19.31
C GLU A 65 -1.23 -14.08 -19.36
N ASN A 66 -1.39 -13.29 -18.30
CA ASN A 66 -2.36 -12.20 -18.25
C ASN A 66 -1.79 -10.86 -18.75
N LEU A 67 -0.47 -10.74 -18.91
CA LEU A 67 0.21 -9.47 -19.20
C LEU A 67 -0.27 -8.82 -20.50
N SER A 68 -0.36 -9.59 -21.57
CA SER A 68 -0.80 -9.07 -22.88
C SER A 68 -2.21 -8.48 -22.82
N SER A 69 -3.12 -9.13 -22.10
CA SER A 69 -4.47 -8.63 -21.88
C SER A 69 -4.47 -7.36 -21.05
N ILE A 70 -3.66 -7.29 -19.98
CA ILE A 70 -3.64 -6.12 -19.10
C ILE A 70 -3.00 -4.92 -19.80
N GLN A 71 -1.85 -5.11 -20.45
CA GLN A 71 -1.14 -4.05 -21.16
C GLN A 71 -1.92 -3.52 -22.38
N GLY A 72 -2.83 -4.32 -22.95
CA GLY A 72 -3.72 -3.90 -24.02
C GLY A 72 -5.08 -3.37 -23.56
N SER A 73 -5.37 -3.38 -22.25
CA SER A 73 -6.66 -2.98 -21.70
C SER A 73 -6.48 -2.25 -20.37
N ALA A 74 -6.50 -2.99 -19.26
CA ALA A 74 -6.48 -2.45 -17.92
C ALA A 74 -6.21 -3.57 -16.91
N ILE A 75 -5.78 -3.20 -15.71
CA ILE A 75 -5.92 -4.04 -14.52
C ILE A 75 -7.37 -3.89 -14.06
N LYS A 76 -8.14 -4.97 -14.15
CA LYS A 76 -9.57 -4.96 -13.83
C LYS A 76 -9.82 -5.42 -12.39
N PRO A 77 -10.80 -4.81 -11.69
CA PRO A 77 -11.27 -5.33 -10.41
C PRO A 77 -11.97 -6.68 -10.61
N ALA A 78 -12.05 -7.48 -9.54
CA ALA A 78 -12.58 -8.84 -9.61
C ALA A 78 -13.98 -8.91 -10.22
N LYS A 79 -14.87 -7.97 -9.87
CA LYS A 79 -16.23 -7.87 -10.40
C LYS A 79 -16.32 -7.69 -11.91
N ALA A 80 -15.28 -7.13 -12.52
CA ALA A 80 -15.21 -6.87 -13.96
C ALA A 80 -14.46 -7.98 -14.74
N LEU A 81 -13.99 -9.02 -14.06
CA LEU A 81 -13.37 -10.18 -14.68
C LEU A 81 -14.43 -11.18 -15.17
N PRO A 82 -14.16 -11.93 -16.24
CA PRO A 82 -15.02 -13.02 -16.68
C PRO A 82 -15.27 -14.06 -15.58
N GLU A 83 -16.46 -14.65 -15.58
CA GLU A 83 -16.83 -15.72 -14.66
C GLU A 83 -15.81 -16.88 -14.68
N GLY A 84 -15.50 -17.44 -13.51
CA GLY A 84 -14.53 -18.52 -13.36
C GLY A 84 -13.05 -18.10 -13.46
N LYS A 85 -12.75 -16.80 -13.62
CA LYS A 85 -11.37 -16.30 -13.44
C LYS A 85 -10.98 -16.39 -11.98
N PHE A 86 -9.77 -16.90 -11.74
CA PHE A 86 -9.19 -16.92 -10.42
C PHE A 86 -8.86 -15.49 -9.97
N THR A 87 -9.48 -15.05 -8.89
CA THR A 87 -9.21 -13.78 -8.20
C THR A 87 -8.74 -14.09 -6.78
N HIS A 88 -8.06 -13.13 -6.16
CA HIS A 88 -7.69 -13.21 -4.75
C HIS A 88 -8.68 -12.46 -3.85
N THR A 89 -9.83 -12.08 -4.40
CA THR A 89 -10.91 -11.44 -3.68
C THR A 89 -11.66 -12.52 -2.90
N LEU A 90 -11.70 -12.38 -1.58
CA LEU A 90 -12.36 -13.31 -0.68
C LEU A 90 -13.84 -12.93 -0.51
N PRO A 91 -14.74 -13.87 -0.11
CA PRO A 91 -16.11 -13.58 0.30
C PRO A 91 -16.29 -12.36 1.19
N LEU A 92 -15.37 -12.13 2.13
CA LEU A 92 -15.39 -10.93 2.95
C LEU A 92 -15.17 -9.67 2.10
N ASP A 93 -14.17 -9.67 1.22
CA ASP A 93 -13.88 -8.54 0.32
C ASP A 93 -15.10 -8.22 -0.55
N GLU A 94 -15.73 -9.24 -1.15
CA GLU A 94 -16.95 -9.07 -1.96
C GLU A 94 -18.08 -8.44 -1.13
N SER A 95 -18.30 -8.93 0.10
CA SER A 95 -19.33 -8.39 1.01
C SER A 95 -19.06 -6.96 1.50
N LEU A 96 -17.83 -6.46 1.34
CA LEU A 96 -17.43 -5.09 1.65
C LEU A 96 -17.43 -4.17 0.42
N GLY A 97 -17.63 -4.73 -0.78
CA GLY A 97 -17.53 -4.04 -2.07
C GLY A 97 -16.10 -3.87 -2.57
N LEU A 98 -15.12 -4.58 -1.99
CA LEU A 98 -13.71 -4.56 -2.42
C LEU A 98 -13.49 -5.26 -3.76
N ASP A 99 -14.44 -6.10 -4.19
CA ASP A 99 -14.47 -6.73 -5.52
C ASP A 99 -14.51 -5.70 -6.67
N LYS A 100 -14.86 -4.45 -6.38
CA LYS A 100 -14.86 -3.31 -7.30
C LYS A 100 -13.53 -2.56 -7.37
N TYR A 101 -12.55 -2.93 -6.57
CA TYR A 101 -11.26 -2.24 -6.50
C TYR A 101 -10.17 -3.05 -7.20
N ALA A 102 -9.29 -2.35 -7.91
CA ALA A 102 -8.01 -2.87 -8.36
C ALA A 102 -6.97 -2.64 -7.26
N PHE A 103 -6.23 -3.69 -6.92
CA PHE A 103 -5.26 -3.68 -5.83
C PHE A 103 -3.84 -3.44 -6.35
N ALA A 104 -3.09 -2.62 -5.62
CA ALA A 104 -1.69 -2.37 -5.82
C ALA A 104 -0.92 -2.38 -4.49
N SER A 105 0.31 -2.88 -4.54
CA SER A 105 1.27 -2.81 -3.43
C SER A 105 2.19 -1.61 -3.64
N TRP A 106 2.65 -0.97 -2.56
CA TRP A 106 3.54 0.19 -2.70
C TRP A 106 4.99 -0.14 -2.34
N GLY A 107 5.87 -0.04 -3.34
CA GLY A 107 7.29 -0.32 -3.20
C GLY A 107 7.64 -1.80 -3.25
N ASP A 108 6.71 -2.64 -3.69
CA ASP A 108 6.87 -4.08 -3.66
C ASP A 108 7.40 -4.63 -4.99
N VAL A 109 8.74 -4.66 -5.12
CA VAL A 109 9.47 -5.05 -6.32
C VAL A 109 10.09 -6.45 -6.18
N HIS A 110 9.23 -7.45 -5.94
CA HIS A 110 9.63 -8.85 -5.92
C HIS A 110 8.61 -9.75 -6.63
N ARG A 111 9.02 -10.97 -6.97
CA ARG A 111 8.12 -11.97 -7.55
C ARG A 111 7.20 -12.51 -6.47
N HIS A 112 5.90 -12.44 -6.67
CA HIS A 112 4.94 -12.89 -5.67
C HIS A 112 4.54 -14.36 -5.90
N PRO A 113 4.72 -15.27 -4.93
CA PRO A 113 4.40 -16.68 -5.12
C PRO A 113 2.89 -16.93 -5.29
N ILE A 114 2.05 -16.06 -4.73
CA ILE A 114 0.59 -16.16 -4.76
C ILE A 114 0.00 -15.41 -5.97
N TYR A 115 0.23 -14.10 -6.07
CA TYR A 115 -0.34 -13.24 -7.14
C TYR A 115 0.32 -13.39 -8.52
N GLY A 116 1.56 -13.86 -8.59
CA GLY A 116 2.24 -14.17 -9.85
C GLY A 116 3.68 -13.67 -9.94
N SER A 117 4.41 -14.23 -10.91
CA SER A 117 5.86 -14.01 -11.09
C SER A 117 6.21 -12.81 -11.98
N SER A 118 5.21 -12.07 -12.47
CA SER A 118 5.40 -10.82 -13.22
C SER A 118 4.84 -9.65 -12.42
N THR A 119 5.51 -8.50 -12.49
CA THR A 119 5.09 -7.31 -11.73
C THR A 119 4.99 -6.11 -12.66
N LEU A 120 3.80 -5.51 -12.75
CA LEU A 120 3.57 -4.25 -13.44
C LEU A 120 3.98 -3.10 -12.53
N LEU A 121 4.74 -2.14 -13.07
CA LEU A 121 5.04 -0.87 -12.42
C LEU A 121 3.99 0.15 -12.84
N LEU A 122 3.34 0.78 -11.87
CA LEU A 122 2.24 1.71 -12.12
C LEU A 122 2.69 3.14 -11.82
N CYS A 123 2.00 4.11 -12.42
CA CYS A 123 2.20 5.53 -12.15
C CYS A 123 1.70 5.86 -10.74
N THR A 124 2.61 5.89 -9.76
CA THR A 124 2.30 6.12 -8.34
C THR A 124 1.48 7.38 -8.13
N GLU A 125 1.92 8.51 -8.67
CA GLU A 125 1.23 9.81 -8.48
C GLU A 125 -0.22 9.76 -8.98
N LYS A 126 -0.45 9.24 -10.21
CA LYS A 126 -1.78 9.22 -10.82
C LYS A 126 -2.76 8.31 -10.10
N ILE A 127 -2.28 7.18 -9.60
CA ILE A 127 -3.14 6.20 -8.93
C ILE A 127 -3.29 6.57 -7.46
N LEU A 128 -2.20 6.83 -6.73
CA LEU A 128 -2.25 7.11 -5.30
C LEU A 128 -3.05 8.38 -5.00
N LEU A 129 -2.90 9.43 -5.80
CA LEU A 129 -3.58 10.72 -5.58
C LEU A 129 -4.94 10.81 -6.29
N SER A 130 -5.45 9.70 -6.82
CA SER A 130 -6.80 9.66 -7.38
C SER A 130 -7.86 9.73 -6.27
N ASP A 131 -8.96 10.45 -6.50
CA ASP A 131 -10.13 10.47 -5.61
C ASP A 131 -10.76 9.08 -5.45
N GLU A 132 -10.51 8.18 -6.41
CA GLU A 132 -10.97 6.79 -6.39
C GLU A 132 -10.06 5.86 -5.56
N THR A 133 -8.98 6.40 -4.96
CA THR A 133 -8.01 5.59 -4.22
C THR A 133 -8.17 5.70 -2.72
N ILE A 134 -8.29 4.53 -2.10
CA ILE A 134 -8.20 4.37 -0.65
C ILE A 134 -6.95 3.57 -0.30
N ALA A 135 -6.37 3.90 0.84
CA ALA A 135 -5.20 3.21 1.37
C ALA A 135 -5.51 2.64 2.76
N SER A 136 -4.91 1.49 3.05
CA SER A 136 -4.91 0.91 4.38
C SER A 136 -3.49 0.58 4.81
N PRO A 137 -3.18 0.63 6.12
CA PRO A 137 -1.87 0.23 6.60
C PRO A 137 -1.56 -1.24 6.34
N TYR A 138 -2.58 -2.09 6.19
CA TYR A 138 -2.43 -3.52 5.97
C TYR A 138 -3.63 -4.16 5.28
N ASP A 139 -3.44 -5.41 4.84
CA ASP A 139 -4.50 -6.28 4.36
C ASP A 139 -5.45 -6.63 5.52
N ILE A 140 -6.75 -6.58 5.25
CA ILE A 140 -7.82 -6.85 6.21
C ILE A 140 -7.70 -8.23 6.87
N THR A 141 -7.22 -9.22 6.12
CA THR A 141 -7.04 -10.62 6.56
C THR A 141 -5.97 -10.77 7.64
N LEU A 142 -5.12 -9.77 7.86
CA LEU A 142 -4.14 -9.78 8.95
C LEU A 142 -4.74 -9.49 10.33
N ARG A 143 -5.97 -8.96 10.40
CA ARG A 143 -6.68 -8.66 11.66
C ARG A 143 -7.87 -9.55 11.93
N ILE A 144 -8.47 -10.08 10.88
CA ILE A 144 -9.62 -10.98 10.96
C ILE A 144 -9.06 -12.41 10.89
N GLY A 145 -9.45 -13.29 11.82
CA GLY A 145 -8.75 -14.57 12.02
C GLY A 145 -8.55 -15.35 10.72
N ALA A 146 -7.34 -15.90 10.51
CA ALA A 146 -6.86 -16.54 9.28
C ALA A 146 -7.68 -17.75 8.74
N GLY A 147 -8.85 -18.03 9.30
CA GLY A 147 -9.81 -19.04 8.83
C GLY A 147 -11.18 -18.49 8.44
N THR A 148 -11.41 -17.17 8.51
CA THR A 148 -12.72 -16.57 8.20
C THR A 148 -12.79 -16.10 6.75
N ASN A 149 -12.97 -17.06 5.85
CA ASN A 149 -13.37 -16.78 4.48
C ASN A 149 -14.90 -16.60 4.38
N LEU A 150 -15.46 -15.83 5.31
CA LEU A 150 -16.90 -15.66 5.47
C LEU A 150 -17.31 -14.24 5.05
N PRO A 151 -18.48 -14.07 4.43
CA PRO A 151 -19.02 -12.74 4.18
C PRO A 151 -19.32 -12.00 5.50
N TYR A 152 -19.42 -10.67 5.44
CA TYR A 152 -19.60 -9.79 6.59
C TYR A 152 -20.73 -10.22 7.54
N ASP A 153 -21.87 -10.65 7.01
CA ASP A 153 -23.06 -11.05 7.77
C ASP A 153 -22.90 -12.37 8.53
N GLU A 154 -21.87 -13.13 8.20
CA GLU A 154 -21.52 -14.40 8.86
C GLU A 154 -20.34 -14.26 9.84
N LEU A 155 -19.76 -13.07 9.96
CA LEU A 155 -18.68 -12.84 10.92
C LEU A 155 -19.18 -12.98 12.37
N ASN A 156 -18.38 -13.63 13.21
CA ASN A 156 -18.62 -13.61 14.65
C ASN A 156 -18.39 -12.20 15.23
N ARG A 157 -18.77 -12.00 16.49
CA ARG A 157 -18.65 -10.71 17.16
C ARG A 157 -17.22 -10.17 17.20
N THR A 158 -16.24 -11.01 17.52
CA THR A 158 -14.83 -10.60 17.63
C THR A 158 -14.29 -10.13 16.29
N ASP A 159 -14.53 -10.90 15.23
CA ASP A 159 -14.11 -10.56 13.87
C ASP A 159 -14.84 -9.31 13.35
N THR A 160 -16.11 -9.12 13.72
CA THR A 160 -16.85 -7.88 13.44
C THR A 160 -16.22 -6.67 14.14
N GLU A 161 -15.77 -6.81 15.39
CA GLU A 161 -15.09 -5.74 16.13
C GLU A 161 -13.72 -5.41 15.51
N HIS A 162 -12.95 -6.43 15.09
CA HIS A 162 -11.68 -6.24 14.37
C HIS A 162 -11.87 -5.57 13.02
N LEU A 163 -12.90 -5.96 12.25
CA LEU A 163 -13.25 -5.31 11.00
C LEU A 163 -13.60 -3.84 11.21
N LYS A 164 -14.43 -3.51 12.21
CA LYS A 164 -14.76 -2.11 12.53
C LYS A 164 -13.52 -1.30 12.86
N ALA A 165 -12.58 -1.87 13.62
CA ALA A 165 -11.30 -1.22 13.91
C ALA A 165 -10.45 -1.05 12.65
N TYR A 166 -10.43 -2.04 11.75
CA TYR A 166 -9.74 -1.94 10.46
C TYR A 166 -10.30 -0.82 9.58
N LEU A 167 -11.62 -0.73 9.45
CA LEU A 167 -12.28 0.29 8.62
C LEU A 167 -11.96 1.71 9.11
N GLN A 168 -11.67 1.90 10.39
CA GLN A 168 -11.23 3.18 10.97
C GLN A 168 -9.78 3.55 10.61
N THR A 169 -9.03 2.65 9.97
CA THR A 169 -7.67 2.89 9.47
C THR A 169 -7.64 3.24 7.98
N LEU A 170 -8.77 3.19 7.28
CA LEU A 170 -8.80 3.55 5.87
C LEU A 170 -8.73 5.06 5.70
N VAL A 171 -7.88 5.52 4.79
CA VAL A 171 -7.70 6.94 4.48
C VAL A 171 -7.58 7.14 2.96
N THR A 172 -7.65 8.39 2.50
CA THR A 172 -7.32 8.74 1.11
C THR A 172 -5.84 8.48 0.84
N GLY A 173 -5.46 8.32 -0.43
CA GLY A 173 -4.06 8.15 -0.78
C GLY A 173 -3.18 9.37 -0.46
N GLU A 174 -3.73 10.59 -0.49
CA GLU A 174 -3.05 11.82 -0.05
C GLU A 174 -2.68 11.77 1.44
N HIS A 175 -3.65 11.47 2.31
CA HIS A 175 -3.38 11.31 3.73
C HIS A 175 -2.38 10.18 3.99
N TRP A 176 -2.46 9.08 3.23
CA TRP A 176 -1.51 7.97 3.36
C TRP A 176 -0.08 8.36 2.94
N LEU A 177 0.07 9.17 1.90
CA LEU A 177 1.35 9.73 1.48
C LEU A 177 1.96 10.58 2.60
N GLU A 178 1.19 11.50 3.20
CA GLU A 178 1.66 12.33 4.31
C GLU A 178 2.02 11.49 5.56
N ILE A 179 1.16 10.54 5.94
CA ILE A 179 1.40 9.59 7.05
C ILE A 179 2.74 8.87 6.84
N THR A 180 2.96 8.36 5.62
CA THR A 180 4.16 7.61 5.25
C THR A 180 5.40 8.52 5.29
N ALA A 181 5.30 9.75 4.77
CA ALA A 181 6.38 10.72 4.75
C ALA A 181 6.80 11.16 6.15
N ARG A 182 5.84 11.50 7.01
CA ARG A 182 6.10 11.87 8.42
C ARG A 182 6.71 10.72 9.20
N ASN A 183 6.20 9.49 9.03
CA ASN A 183 6.76 8.31 9.67
C ASN A 183 8.20 8.04 9.21
N ALA A 184 8.49 8.20 7.92
CA ALA A 184 9.84 8.07 7.40
C ALA A 184 10.78 9.09 8.04
N LEU A 185 10.40 10.39 8.06
CA LEU A 185 11.19 11.44 8.69
C LEU A 185 11.50 11.13 10.16
N ARG A 186 10.47 10.81 10.96
CA ARG A 186 10.64 10.48 12.39
C ARG A 186 11.54 9.27 12.60
N ASN A 187 11.43 8.24 11.75
CA ASN A 187 12.28 7.07 11.81
C ASN A 187 13.75 7.43 11.55
N VAL A 188 14.03 8.20 10.50
CA VAL A 188 15.41 8.59 10.17
C VAL A 188 16.00 9.50 11.25
N ILE A 189 15.24 10.45 11.80
CA ILE A 189 15.70 11.29 12.91
C ILE A 189 16.07 10.44 14.12
N SER A 190 15.22 9.47 14.48
CA SER A 190 15.42 8.65 15.68
C SER A 190 16.53 7.61 15.53
N ASN A 191 16.64 6.99 14.35
CA ASN A 191 17.48 5.80 14.14
C ASN A 191 18.70 6.05 13.23
N GLY A 192 18.73 7.16 12.50
CA GLY A 192 19.81 7.49 11.55
C GLY A 192 19.91 6.52 10.35
N THR A 193 18.89 5.70 10.11
CA THR A 193 18.89 4.66 9.06
C THR A 193 18.05 5.07 7.87
N VAL A 194 18.47 4.63 6.68
CA VAL A 194 17.67 4.75 5.46
C VAL A 194 16.37 3.95 5.64
N PRO A 195 15.20 4.49 5.30
CA PRO A 195 13.93 3.77 5.42
C PRO A 195 13.96 2.46 4.64
N VAL A 196 13.50 1.40 5.30
CA VAL A 196 13.37 0.06 4.71
C VAL A 196 11.93 -0.19 4.34
N ILE A 197 11.70 -0.48 3.07
CA ILE A 197 10.38 -0.84 2.53
C ILE A 197 10.26 -2.36 2.53
N SER A 198 9.24 -2.87 3.20
CA SER A 198 9.05 -4.31 3.40
C SER A 198 7.57 -4.68 3.36
N HIS A 199 7.25 -5.68 2.53
CA HIS A 199 5.96 -6.35 2.51
C HIS A 199 5.56 -6.86 3.90
N ALA A 200 6.44 -7.59 4.59
CA ALA A 200 6.16 -8.18 5.91
C ALA A 200 6.07 -7.19 7.09
N LYS A 201 6.42 -5.91 6.88
CA LYS A 201 6.31 -4.88 7.94
C LYS A 201 5.27 -3.82 7.63
N LEU A 202 4.52 -3.96 6.54
CA LEU A 202 3.37 -3.10 6.25
C LEU A 202 3.71 -1.60 6.26
N ASN A 203 4.93 -1.25 5.86
CA ASN A 203 5.42 0.14 6.01
C ASN A 203 4.79 1.11 5.00
N THR A 204 4.13 0.60 3.96
CA THR A 204 3.61 1.38 2.84
C THR A 204 2.18 1.00 2.47
N GLY A 205 1.56 0.08 3.21
CA GLY A 205 0.14 -0.22 3.10
C GLY A 205 -0.29 -0.97 1.83
N GLU A 206 -1.60 -1.21 1.74
CA GLU A 206 -2.29 -1.76 0.58
C GLU A 206 -3.11 -0.64 -0.07
N ILE A 207 -2.90 -0.43 -1.37
CA ILE A 207 -3.56 0.61 -2.15
C ILE A 207 -4.68 -0.01 -2.98
N LYS A 208 -5.86 0.60 -2.92
CA LYS A 208 -7.08 0.11 -3.56
C LYS A 208 -7.65 1.23 -4.42
N HIS A 209 -7.66 1.05 -5.72
CA HIS A 209 -8.22 2.00 -6.68
C HIS A 209 -9.60 1.52 -7.13
N LYS A 210 -10.67 2.31 -6.92
CA LYS A 210 -12.03 1.94 -7.34
C LYS A 210 -12.11 1.87 -8.85
N GLY A 211 -12.66 0.78 -9.38
CA GLY A 211 -12.70 0.52 -10.81
C GLY A 211 -11.39 -0.04 -11.38
N ALA A 212 -11.25 0.08 -12.71
CA ALA A 212 -10.09 -0.41 -13.44
C ALA A 212 -8.94 0.61 -13.42
N ILE A 213 -7.71 0.11 -13.46
CA ILE A 213 -6.50 0.93 -13.71
C ILE A 213 -6.14 0.73 -15.18
N ASP A 214 -6.28 1.79 -15.96
CA ASP A 214 -6.04 1.76 -17.41
C ASP A 214 -4.57 1.50 -17.76
N ALA A 215 -4.35 0.93 -18.95
CA ALA A 215 -3.02 0.55 -19.40
C ALA A 215 -2.06 1.74 -19.57
N ASP A 216 -2.58 2.96 -19.76
CA ASP A 216 -1.78 4.19 -19.84
C ASP A 216 -1.11 4.57 -18.50
N HIS A 217 -1.60 4.02 -17.39
CA HIS A 217 -0.98 4.14 -16.07
C HIS A 217 0.09 3.08 -15.79
N ILE A 218 0.33 2.14 -16.71
CA ILE A 218 1.39 1.12 -16.60
C ILE A 218 2.69 1.67 -17.20
N GLN A 219 3.70 1.85 -16.34
CA GLN A 219 4.99 2.44 -16.71
C GLN A 219 6.06 1.41 -17.10
N GLY A 220 5.85 0.14 -16.76
CA GLY A 220 6.81 -0.93 -17.07
C GLY A 220 6.40 -2.28 -16.53
N VAL A 221 7.16 -3.31 -16.89
CA VAL A 221 6.95 -4.69 -16.44
C VAL A 221 8.27 -5.30 -15.99
N LEU A 222 8.26 -5.95 -14.84
CA LEU A 222 9.37 -6.74 -14.32
C LEU A 222 9.09 -8.22 -14.57
N LEU A 223 9.98 -8.89 -15.30
CA LEU A 223 9.83 -10.30 -15.66
C LEU A 223 11.04 -11.12 -15.23
N THR A 224 12.23 -10.58 -15.43
CA THR A 224 13.50 -11.26 -15.22
C THR A 224 14.13 -10.86 -13.90
N LYS A 225 15.07 -11.66 -13.39
CA LYS A 225 15.84 -11.31 -12.18
C LYS A 225 16.53 -9.95 -12.34
N ASP A 226 17.02 -9.63 -13.53
CA ASP A 226 17.70 -8.37 -13.82
C ASP A 226 16.73 -7.19 -13.74
N ASP A 227 15.50 -7.31 -14.23
CA ASP A 227 14.47 -6.27 -14.09
C ASP A 227 14.22 -5.94 -12.62
N TYR A 228 14.06 -6.96 -11.78
CA TYR A 228 13.87 -6.79 -10.33
C TYR A 228 15.10 -6.16 -9.66
N ASN A 229 16.31 -6.57 -10.02
CA ASN A 229 17.55 -5.97 -9.50
C ASN A 229 17.67 -4.49 -9.89
N VAL A 230 17.30 -4.14 -11.14
CA VAL A 230 17.30 -2.75 -11.63
C VAL A 230 16.27 -1.92 -10.87
N ALA A 231 15.06 -2.45 -10.66
CA ALA A 231 14.00 -1.77 -9.90
C ALA A 231 14.41 -1.51 -8.44
N GLN A 232 15.00 -2.52 -7.78
CA GLN A 232 15.52 -2.38 -6.42
C GLN A 232 16.65 -1.33 -6.34
N ASN A 233 17.56 -1.32 -7.32
CA ASN A 233 18.59 -0.31 -7.42
C ASN A 233 18.01 1.10 -7.64
N LYS A 234 16.96 1.23 -8.45
CA LYS A 234 16.28 2.51 -8.68
C LYS A 234 15.65 3.02 -7.38
N MET A 235 14.90 2.19 -6.65
CA MET A 235 14.36 2.55 -5.34
C MET A 235 15.44 3.01 -4.37
N LEU A 236 16.58 2.29 -4.34
CA LEU A 236 17.70 2.65 -3.49
C LEU A 236 18.33 3.98 -3.87
N ARG A 237 18.50 4.26 -5.17
CA ARG A 237 18.98 5.56 -5.66
C ARG A 237 18.01 6.69 -5.31
N SER A 238 16.72 6.39 -5.21
CA SER A 238 15.67 7.30 -4.77
C SER A 238 15.51 7.37 -3.25
N GLY A 239 16.36 6.68 -2.49
CA GLY A 239 16.45 6.83 -1.04
C GLY A 239 15.81 5.70 -0.25
N PHE A 240 15.31 4.64 -0.86
CA PHE A 240 14.57 3.59 -0.13
C PHE A 240 15.26 2.25 -0.25
N MET A 241 15.45 1.56 0.89
CA MET A 241 16.06 0.23 0.89
C MET A 241 14.98 -0.85 0.82
N ALA A 242 15.06 -1.74 -0.16
CA ALA A 242 14.16 -2.90 -0.24
C ALA A 242 14.47 -3.93 0.87
N SER A 243 13.44 -4.56 1.43
CA SER A 243 13.58 -5.57 2.50
C SER A 243 14.49 -6.75 2.15
N PRO A 244 14.45 -7.33 0.93
CA PRO A 244 15.39 -8.38 0.55
C PRO A 244 16.85 -7.92 0.69
N LEU A 245 17.16 -6.69 0.28
CA LEU A 245 18.49 -6.11 0.42
C LEU A 245 18.87 -5.89 1.89
N ASN A 246 17.92 -5.49 2.74
CA ASN A 246 18.11 -5.41 4.19
C ASN A 246 18.50 -6.77 4.78
N SER A 247 17.77 -7.82 4.40
CA SER A 247 18.00 -9.19 4.88
C SER A 247 19.37 -9.70 4.42
N LEU A 248 19.76 -9.46 3.17
CA LEU A 248 21.10 -9.77 2.66
C LEU A 248 22.18 -9.03 3.43
N THR A 249 21.97 -7.75 3.73
CA THR A 249 22.93 -6.95 4.51
C THR A 249 23.11 -7.50 5.92
N LYS A 250 22.02 -7.92 6.56
CA LYS A 250 22.08 -8.57 7.88
C LYS A 250 22.77 -9.92 7.85
N LEU A 251 22.54 -10.71 6.80
CA LEU A 251 23.13 -12.03 6.63
C LEU A 251 24.65 -11.94 6.36
N HIS A 252 25.06 -11.02 5.49
CA HIS A 252 26.45 -10.91 5.04
C HIS A 252 27.28 -9.89 5.83
N GLY A 253 26.66 -9.09 6.70
CA GLY A 253 27.32 -8.01 7.45
C GLY A 253 27.70 -6.80 6.59
N HIS A 254 27.45 -6.83 5.29
CA HIS A 254 27.74 -5.75 4.34
C HIS A 254 26.71 -5.73 3.21
N ILE A 255 26.58 -4.56 2.57
CA ILE A 255 25.75 -4.40 1.38
C ILE A 255 26.49 -4.98 0.17
N PRO A 256 25.83 -5.76 -0.72
CA PRO A 256 26.48 -6.26 -1.92
C PRO A 256 27.03 -5.10 -2.79
N ALA A 257 28.20 -5.30 -3.39
CA ALA A 257 28.97 -4.24 -4.06
C ALA A 257 28.16 -3.47 -5.12
N GLU A 258 27.30 -4.17 -5.86
CA GLU A 258 26.42 -3.58 -6.87
C GLU A 258 25.42 -2.54 -6.33
N TYR A 259 25.10 -2.57 -5.04
CA TYR A 259 24.19 -1.61 -4.38
C TYR A 259 24.92 -0.54 -3.56
N GLU A 260 26.23 -0.64 -3.36
CA GLU A 260 26.98 0.20 -2.42
C GLU A 260 26.91 1.70 -2.80
N ALA A 261 27.12 2.02 -4.08
CA ALA A 261 27.05 3.40 -4.57
C ALA A 261 25.65 3.99 -4.41
N SER A 262 24.62 3.21 -4.76
CA SER A 262 23.21 3.58 -4.60
C SER A 262 22.87 3.83 -3.12
N PHE A 263 23.34 2.99 -2.20
CA PHE A 263 23.12 3.15 -0.76
C PHE A 263 23.84 4.36 -0.17
N LYS A 264 25.10 4.63 -0.56
CA LYS A 264 25.82 5.85 -0.15
C LYS A 264 25.07 7.11 -0.61
N ARG A 265 24.52 7.08 -1.82
CA ARG A 265 23.66 8.16 -2.34
C ARG A 265 22.39 8.31 -1.50
N ALA A 266 21.69 7.21 -1.20
CA ALA A 266 20.50 7.21 -0.34
C ALA A 266 20.76 7.86 1.01
N LYS A 267 21.84 7.45 1.69
CA LYS A 267 22.28 8.04 2.97
C LYS A 267 22.52 9.54 2.87
N LYS A 268 23.19 10.00 1.81
CA LYS A 268 23.45 11.43 1.59
C LYS A 268 22.17 12.22 1.36
N MET A 269 21.19 11.66 0.65
CA MET A 269 19.89 12.32 0.46
C MET A 269 19.14 12.44 1.78
N TRP A 270 19.02 11.35 2.54
CA TRP A 270 18.35 11.38 3.84
C TRP A 270 19.04 12.30 4.85
N ARG A 271 20.37 12.36 4.84
CA ARG A 271 21.10 13.35 5.64
C ARG A 271 20.65 14.77 5.31
N LYS A 272 20.58 15.14 4.04
CA LYS A 272 20.10 16.48 3.62
C LYS A 272 18.66 16.76 4.04
N ILE A 273 17.80 15.75 4.05
CA ILE A 273 16.40 15.89 4.48
C ILE A 273 16.31 16.14 5.99
N VAL A 274 17.11 15.39 6.77
CA VAL A 274 17.20 15.57 8.23
C VAL A 274 17.79 16.94 8.56
N ASP A 275 18.87 17.34 7.89
CA ASP A 275 19.48 18.67 8.05
C ASP A 275 18.47 19.78 7.70
N LEU A 276 17.66 19.58 6.64
CA LEU A 276 16.59 20.49 6.25
C LEU A 276 15.50 20.60 7.32
N ALA A 277 15.12 19.48 7.94
CA ALA A 277 14.19 19.44 9.07
C ALA A 277 14.76 20.08 10.34
N GLY A 278 16.09 20.30 10.41
CA GLY A 278 16.76 20.98 11.52
C GLY A 278 17.36 20.05 12.57
N TYR A 279 17.72 18.82 12.19
CA TYR A 279 18.28 17.78 13.05
C TYR A 279 19.67 17.32 12.60
#